data_AF-A0A7V5FU37-F1
#
_entry.id   AF-A0A7V5FU37-F1
#
_cell.length_a   1.000
_cell.length_b   1.000
_cell.length_c   1.000
_cell.angle_alpha   90.00
_cell.angle_beta   90.00
_cell.angle_gamma   90.00
#
_symmetry.space_group_name_H-M   'P 1'
#
loop_
_entity.id
_entity.type
_entity.pdbx_description
1 polymer ?
#
loop_
_entity_poly.entity_id
_entity_poly.type
_entity_poly.pdbx_seq_one_letter_code
_entity_poly.pdbx_strand_id
1 'polypeptide(L)'
;ISGQLKIAPEHCVDSVLACMGKPGTKDLLRFRELFFTLTAKAGLKQFLTYYIIAAHPGCRLRDMRELKKFALRNLKLLPRQVQIFTPTPSTFSTLMYWTGRDPFTSRTCFVERNFQGREQQKEMLSIKKTAAKGHRTKNNPSGKHT
;
A
#
# COMPACT_ATOMS: atom_id res chain seq x y z
N ILE A 1 5.23 20.65 -0.87
CA ILE A 1 3.83 20.86 -0.45
C ILE A 1 3.83 20.97 1.07
N SER A 2 3.48 22.14 1.62
CA SER A 2 3.39 22.34 3.07
C SER A 2 2.18 21.59 3.64
N GLY A 3 2.28 21.07 4.88
CA GLY A 3 1.19 20.40 5.57
C GLY A 3 1.04 18.89 5.37
N GLN A 4 2.00 18.20 4.73
CA GLN A 4 1.99 16.74 4.64
C GLN A 4 2.96 16.10 5.64
N LEU A 5 2.44 15.22 6.50
CA LEU A 5 3.25 14.37 7.36
C LEU A 5 3.33 12.96 6.76
N LYS A 6 4.55 12.46 6.58
CA LYS A 6 4.81 11.11 6.07
C LYS A 6 4.98 10.14 7.24
N ILE A 7 4.33 9.00 7.14
CA ILE A 7 4.45 7.90 8.11
C ILE A 7 4.75 6.62 7.34
N ALA A 8 5.64 5.80 7.87
CA ALA A 8 5.93 4.48 7.35
C ALA A 8 5.32 3.43 8.30
N PRO A 9 4.08 2.97 8.04
CA PRO A 9 3.54 1.77 8.66
C PRO A 9 3.99 0.49 7.95
N GLU A 10 4.51 0.62 6.72
CA GLU A 10 5.02 -0.43 5.84
C GLU A 10 3.99 -1.48 5.38
N HIS A 11 3.20 -2.05 6.29
CA HIS A 11 2.10 -2.99 6.02
C HIS A 11 0.97 -2.82 7.06
N CYS A 12 -0.08 -3.66 6.97
CA CYS A 12 -1.17 -3.70 7.96
C CYS A 12 -1.56 -5.12 8.42
N VAL A 13 -0.84 -6.15 7.94
CA VAL A 13 -1.20 -7.55 8.16
C VAL A 13 -0.23 -8.08 9.20
N ASP A 14 -0.74 -8.56 10.33
CA ASP A 14 0.08 -8.88 11.50
C ASP A 14 1.17 -9.91 11.20
N SER A 15 0.90 -10.92 10.36
CA SER A 15 1.91 -11.90 9.98
C SER A 15 3.06 -11.29 9.16
N VAL A 16 2.77 -10.28 8.33
CA VAL A 16 3.79 -9.57 7.55
C VAL A 16 4.54 -8.58 8.45
N LEU A 17 3.82 -7.86 9.32
CA LEU A 17 4.42 -6.94 10.29
C LEU A 17 5.34 -7.66 11.27
N ALA A 18 4.99 -8.87 11.72
CA ALA A 18 5.85 -9.72 12.51
C ALA A 18 7.17 -10.05 11.78
N CYS A 19 7.09 -10.38 10.48
CA CYS A 19 8.28 -10.59 9.64
C CYS A 19 9.13 -9.31 9.49
N MET A 20 8.51 -8.13 9.57
CA MET A 20 9.19 -6.82 9.54
C MET A 20 9.73 -6.39 10.92
N GLY A 21 9.42 -7.12 12.00
CA GLY A 21 9.73 -6.69 13.37
C GLY A 21 8.93 -5.45 13.81
N LYS A 22 7.75 -5.24 13.23
CA LYS A 22 6.89 -4.08 13.47
C LYS A 22 5.67 -4.46 14.32
N PRO A 23 5.16 -3.56 15.17
CA PRO A 23 3.91 -3.78 15.89
C PRO A 23 2.72 -3.75 14.92
N GLY A 24 1.56 -4.23 15.39
CA GLY A 24 0.31 -4.18 14.65
C GLY A 24 -0.21 -2.76 14.39
N THR A 25 -1.38 -2.66 13.75
CA THR A 25 -1.92 -1.38 13.26
C THR A 25 -2.52 -0.46 14.33
N LYS A 26 -2.63 -0.90 15.58
CA LYS A 26 -3.32 -0.17 16.65
C LYS A 26 -2.72 1.22 16.88
N ASP A 27 -1.39 1.31 16.96
CA ASP A 27 -0.70 2.57 17.22
C ASP A 27 -0.81 3.55 16.04
N LEU A 28 -0.78 3.02 14.81
CA LEU A 28 -1.01 3.82 13.61
C LEU A 28 -2.41 4.45 13.62
N LEU A 29 -3.44 3.70 13.97
CA LEU A 29 -4.82 4.20 14.00
C LEU A 29 -5.00 5.26 15.09
N ARG A 30 -4.46 5.01 16.28
CA ARG A 30 -4.47 5.97 17.38
C ARG A 30 -3.73 7.26 17.02
N PHE A 31 -2.55 7.13 16.40
CA PHE A 31 -1.79 8.29 15.92
C PHE A 31 -2.60 9.09 14.90
N ARG A 32 -3.19 8.41 13.91
CA ARG A 32 -4.00 9.06 12.86
C ARG A 32 -5.17 9.84 13.47
N GLU A 33 -5.90 9.25 14.40
CA GLU A 33 -7.01 9.90 15.07
C GLU A 33 -6.55 11.17 15.79
N LEU A 34 -5.52 11.05 16.63
CA LEU A 34 -4.95 12.18 17.36
C LEU A 34 -4.48 13.30 16.40
N PHE A 35 -3.79 12.92 15.32
CA PHE A 35 -3.31 13.87 14.30
C PHE A 35 -4.45 14.68 13.70
N PHE A 36 -5.53 14.03 13.25
CA PHE A 36 -6.66 14.74 12.65
C PHE A 36 -7.48 15.53 13.67
N THR A 37 -7.61 15.06 14.91
CA THR A 37 -8.23 15.83 16.00
C THR A 37 -7.46 17.13 16.27
N LEU A 38 -6.13 17.07 16.36
CA LEU A 38 -5.29 18.25 16.62
C LEU A 38 -5.25 19.18 15.40
N THR A 39 -5.18 18.62 14.19
CA THR A 39 -5.25 19.39 12.93
C THR A 39 -6.53 20.22 12.87
N ALA A 40 -7.67 19.59 13.20
CA ALA A 40 -8.98 20.27 13.22
C ALA A 40 -9.05 21.35 14.30
N LYS A 41 -8.57 21.08 15.51
CA LYS A 41 -8.50 22.06 16.60
C LYS A 41 -7.64 23.28 16.25
N ALA A 42 -6.56 23.08 15.51
CA ALA A 42 -5.67 24.15 15.07
C ALA A 42 -6.17 24.91 13.82
N GLY A 43 -7.29 24.48 13.20
CA GLY A 43 -7.81 25.08 11.97
C GLY A 43 -6.90 24.90 10.75
N LEU A 44 -5.97 23.93 10.79
CA LEU A 44 -4.99 23.70 9.73
C LEU A 44 -5.52 22.69 8.70
N LYS A 45 -4.97 22.73 7.48
CA LYS A 45 -5.21 21.72 6.44
C LYS A 45 -3.98 20.83 6.31
N GLN A 46 -3.88 19.84 7.19
CA GLN A 46 -2.76 18.88 7.19
C GLN A 46 -3.23 17.50 6.74
N PHE A 47 -2.31 16.74 6.15
CA PHE A 47 -2.60 15.44 5.54
C PHE A 47 -1.54 14.42 5.92
N LEU A 48 -1.96 13.15 6.01
CA LEU A 48 -1.06 12.02 6.18
C LEU A 48 -0.79 11.36 4.84
N THR A 49 0.48 11.01 4.61
CA THR A 49 0.90 10.15 3.51
C THR A 49 1.56 8.91 4.09
N TYR A 50 1.19 7.74 3.58
CA TYR A 50 1.70 6.45 4.05
C TYR A 50 2.69 5.86 3.07
N TYR A 51 3.82 5.37 3.59
CA TYR A 51 4.79 4.57 2.84
C TYR A 51 4.55 3.09 3.11
N ILE A 52 4.41 2.31 2.02
CA ILE A 52 4.09 0.89 2.06
C ILE A 52 5.17 0.09 1.34
N ILE A 53 5.48 -1.09 1.88
CA ILE A 53 6.38 -2.06 1.26
C ILE A 53 5.57 -3.24 0.72
N ALA A 54 5.72 -3.52 -0.57
CA ALA A 54 5.21 -4.72 -1.23
C ALA A 54 6.31 -5.77 -1.38
N ALA A 55 5.93 -7.05 -1.53
CA ALA A 55 6.86 -8.16 -1.76
C ALA A 55 7.97 -8.33 -0.69
N HIS A 56 7.69 -7.89 0.54
CA HIS A 56 8.54 -8.21 1.69
C HIS A 56 8.46 -9.72 2.01
N PRO A 57 9.53 -10.36 2.52
CA PRO A 57 9.48 -11.74 2.98
C PRO A 57 8.32 -12.03 3.95
N GLY A 58 7.47 -12.99 3.60
CA GLY A 58 6.23 -13.31 4.30
C GLY A 58 4.97 -12.67 3.67
N CYS A 59 5.12 -11.72 2.75
CA CYS A 59 4.02 -11.06 2.06
C CYS A 59 3.62 -11.79 0.77
N ARG A 60 2.35 -12.18 0.70
CA ARG A 60 1.69 -12.76 -0.47
C ARG A 60 0.73 -11.75 -1.09
N LEU A 61 0.29 -12.04 -2.32
CA LEU A 61 -0.69 -11.22 -3.01
C LEU A 61 -2.00 -11.02 -2.23
N ARG A 62 -2.43 -12.01 -1.44
CA ARG A 62 -3.62 -11.90 -0.57
C ARG A 62 -3.43 -10.84 0.53
N ASP A 63 -2.21 -10.71 1.06
CA ASP A 63 -1.91 -9.76 2.13
C ASP A 63 -1.95 -8.32 1.58
N MET A 64 -1.52 -8.13 0.33
CA MET A 64 -1.69 -6.86 -0.38
C MET A 64 -3.16 -6.51 -0.65
N ARG A 65 -4.04 -7.51 -0.85
CA ARG A 65 -5.49 -7.26 -0.98
C ARG A 65 -6.09 -6.81 0.36
N GLU A 66 -5.68 -7.44 1.47
CA GLU A 66 -6.10 -7.00 2.81
C GLU A 66 -5.57 -5.60 3.12
N LEU A 67 -4.33 -5.31 2.75
CA LEU A 67 -3.76 -3.97 2.85
C LEU A 67 -4.55 -2.92 2.05
N LYS A 68 -5.02 -3.27 0.85
CA LYS A 68 -5.90 -2.39 0.07
C LYS A 68 -7.21 -2.10 0.81
N LYS A 69 -7.85 -3.13 1.36
CA LYS A 69 -9.10 -2.98 2.12
C LYS A 69 -8.89 -2.11 3.35
N PHE A 70 -7.82 -2.36 4.12
CA PHE A 70 -7.45 -1.56 5.28
C PHE A 70 -7.17 -0.10 4.91
N ALA A 71 -6.41 0.15 3.85
CA ALA A 71 -6.13 1.50 3.39
C ALA A 71 -7.43 2.29 3.06
N LEU A 72 -8.36 1.66 2.34
CA LEU A 72 -9.65 2.28 1.99
C LEU A 72 -10.54 2.51 3.23
N ARG A 73 -10.63 1.53 4.12
CA ARG A 73 -11.53 1.58 5.28
C ARG A 73 -11.00 2.47 6.40
N ASN A 74 -9.73 2.31 6.74
CA ASN A 74 -9.12 2.87 7.94
C ASN A 74 -8.27 4.11 7.62
N LEU A 75 -7.44 4.07 6.57
CA LEU A 75 -6.56 5.19 6.24
C LEU A 75 -7.26 6.27 5.39
N LYS A 76 -8.40 5.92 4.79
CA LYS A 76 -9.22 6.77 3.90
C LYS A 76 -8.49 7.27 2.65
N LEU A 77 -7.35 6.67 2.32
CA LEU A 77 -6.59 6.97 1.12
C LEU A 77 -5.79 5.74 0.69
N LEU A 78 -5.64 5.58 -0.63
CA LEU A 78 -4.71 4.60 -1.17
C LEU A 78 -3.30 5.19 -1.17
N PRO A 79 -2.31 4.49 -0.59
CA PRO A 79 -0.93 4.94 -0.57
C PRO A 79 -0.40 5.17 -1.99
N ARG A 80 0.13 6.36 -2.26
CA ARG A 80 0.76 6.66 -3.56
C ARG A 80 2.17 6.10 -3.68
N GLN A 81 2.83 5.88 -2.54
CA GLN A 81 4.21 5.42 -2.47
C GLN A 81 4.23 3.97 -1.98
N VAL A 82 4.22 3.06 -2.95
CA VAL A 82 4.36 1.63 -2.73
C VAL A 82 5.71 1.23 -3.28
N GLN A 83 6.63 0.84 -2.40
CA GLN A 83 7.96 0.40 -2.75
C GLN A 83 8.02 -1.13 -2.72
N ILE A 84 8.60 -1.73 -3.74
CA ILE A 84 8.93 -3.16 -3.69
C ILE A 84 10.13 -3.31 -2.75
N PHE A 85 10.06 -4.28 -1.84
CA PHE A 85 11.16 -4.64 -0.97
C PHE A 85 12.41 -4.94 -1.79
N THR A 86 13.52 -4.29 -1.48
CA THR A 86 14.83 -4.56 -2.08
C THR A 86 15.74 -5.08 -0.98
N PRO A 87 16.33 -6.29 -1.14
CA PRO A 87 17.23 -6.82 -0.14
C PRO A 87 18.45 -5.92 0.01
N THR A 88 18.64 -5.35 1.19
CA THR A 88 19.82 -4.58 1.58
C THR A 88 20.70 -5.41 2.53
N PRO A 89 22.04 -5.34 2.42
CA PRO A 89 22.94 -6.04 3.33
C PRO A 89 22.63 -5.73 4.80
N SER A 90 23.01 -6.66 5.68
CA SER A 90 22.92 -6.48 7.15
C SER A 90 21.50 -6.27 7.69
N THR A 91 20.48 -6.86 7.04
CA THR A 91 19.10 -6.87 7.57
C THR A 91 18.55 -8.28 7.69
N PHE A 92 17.75 -8.55 8.73
CA PHE A 92 17.05 -9.82 8.89
C PHE A 92 16.07 -10.07 7.75
N SER A 93 15.44 -9.04 7.19
CA SER A 93 14.59 -9.17 6.00
C SER A 93 15.37 -9.71 4.81
N THR A 94 16.62 -9.28 4.59
CA THR A 94 17.46 -9.87 3.52
C THR A 94 17.85 -11.31 3.81
N LEU A 95 18.14 -11.65 5.07
CA LEU A 95 18.35 -13.05 5.46
C LEU A 95 17.12 -13.91 5.16
N MET A 96 15.92 -13.43 5.52
CA MET A 96 14.65 -14.11 5.21
C MET A 96 14.43 -14.24 3.71
N TYR A 97 14.75 -13.20 2.93
CA TYR A 97 14.64 -13.21 1.47
C TYR A 97 15.48 -14.33 0.82
N TRP A 98 16.71 -14.52 1.29
CA TRP A 98 17.62 -15.53 0.74
C TRP A 98 17.33 -16.93 1.25
N THR A 99 17.04 -17.08 2.55
CA THR A 99 16.86 -18.39 3.19
C THR A 99 15.43 -18.91 3.13
N GLY A 100 14.44 -18.03 2.93
CA GLY A 100 13.02 -18.37 3.05
C GLY A 100 12.62 -18.79 4.47
N ARG A 101 13.35 -18.34 5.49
CA ARG A 101 13.11 -18.66 6.90
C ARG A 101 13.22 -17.44 7.78
N ASP A 102 12.30 -17.34 8.75
CA ASP A 102 12.40 -16.37 9.83
C ASP A 102 13.52 -16.81 10.80
N PRO A 103 14.56 -15.98 11.03
CA PRO A 103 15.71 -16.36 11.86
C PRO A 103 15.38 -16.50 13.35
N PHE A 104 14.28 -15.91 13.82
CA PHE A 104 13.89 -15.95 15.24
C PHE A 104 12.96 -17.12 15.55
N THR A 105 12.06 -17.44 14.61
CA THR A 105 11.06 -18.50 14.82
C THR A 105 11.39 -19.80 14.09
N SER A 106 12.40 -19.79 13.21
CA SER A 106 12.74 -20.88 12.29
C SER A 106 11.61 -21.32 11.35
N ARG A 107 10.50 -20.57 11.31
CA ARG A 107 9.36 -20.86 10.43
C ARG A 107 9.68 -20.51 8.99
N THR A 108 9.08 -21.25 8.06
CA THR A 108 9.19 -20.94 6.63
C THR A 108 8.46 -19.64 6.31
N CYS A 109 9.11 -18.82 5.51
CA CYS A 109 8.65 -17.53 5.05
C CYS A 109 8.52 -17.58 3.52
N PHE A 110 7.37 -17.16 3.01
CA PHE A 110 7.18 -17.03 1.57
C PHE A 110 8.00 -15.86 1.02
N VAL A 111 8.74 -16.07 -0.06
CA VAL A 111 9.49 -15.01 -0.74
C VAL A 111 9.05 -14.94 -2.19
N GLU A 112 8.47 -13.81 -2.59
CA GLU A 112 8.15 -13.56 -3.98
C GLU A 112 9.41 -13.12 -4.73
N ARG A 113 10.02 -14.05 -5.47
CA ARG A 113 11.24 -13.80 -6.25
C ARG A 113 10.93 -13.42 -7.70
N ASN A 114 9.74 -13.80 -8.21
CA ASN A 114 9.39 -13.53 -9.59
C ASN A 114 9.12 -12.02 -9.77
N PHE A 115 9.80 -11.40 -10.73
CA PHE A 115 9.66 -9.97 -11.02
C PHE A 115 8.19 -9.56 -11.26
N GLN A 116 7.46 -10.32 -12.08
CA GLN A 116 6.05 -10.05 -12.37
C GLN A 116 5.19 -10.21 -11.11
N GLY A 117 5.46 -11.21 -10.27
CA GLY A 117 4.76 -11.39 -8.99
C GLY A 117 4.97 -10.21 -8.04
N ARG A 118 6.19 -9.67 -7.97
CA ARG A 118 6.52 -8.49 -7.16
C ARG A 118 5.83 -7.23 -7.67
N GLU A 119 5.82 -7.01 -8.98
CA GLU A 119 5.09 -5.88 -9.58
C GLU A 119 3.57 -6.03 -9.39
N GLN A 120 3.00 -7.23 -9.52
CA GLN A 120 1.58 -7.48 -9.24
C GLN A 120 1.19 -7.11 -7.81
N GLN A 121 2.05 -7.43 -6.83
CA GLN A 121 1.83 -7.03 -5.44
C GLN A 121 1.81 -5.51 -5.28
N LYS A 122 2.75 -4.80 -5.90
CA LYS A 122 2.78 -3.33 -5.89
C LYS A 122 1.55 -2.72 -6.56
N GLU A 123 1.16 -3.26 -7.72
CA GLU A 123 0.01 -2.80 -8.49
C GLU A 123 -1.34 -2.99 -7.78
N MET A 124 -1.43 -3.90 -6.80
CA MET A 124 -2.66 -4.08 -6.01
C MET A 124 -3.14 -2.78 -5.36
N LEU A 125 -2.21 -1.92 -4.95
CA LEU A 125 -2.51 -0.63 -4.32
C LEU A 125 -2.58 0.54 -5.29
N SER A 126 -2.19 0.33 -6.55
CA SER A 126 -2.32 1.35 -7.59
C SER A 126 -3.79 1.64 -7.91
N ILE A 127 -4.11 2.93 -8.04
CA ILE A 127 -5.38 3.38 -8.58
C ILE A 127 -5.33 3.15 -10.09
N LYS A 128 -6.01 2.12 -10.60
CA LYS A 128 -6.24 2.03 -12.05
C LYS A 128 -7.10 3.24 -12.43
N LYS A 129 -6.55 4.17 -13.21
CA LYS A 129 -7.35 5.17 -13.92
C LYS A 129 -8.33 4.36 -14.77
N THR A 130 -9.60 4.33 -14.40
CA THR A 130 -10.65 3.89 -15.32
C THR A 130 -10.55 4.82 -16.53
N ALA A 131 -10.12 4.28 -17.67
CA ALA A 131 -10.27 4.97 -18.94
C ALA A 131 -11.77 5.31 -19.05
N ALA A 132 -12.09 6.59 -19.00
CA ALA A 132 -13.44 7.05 -19.28
C ALA A 132 -13.79 6.53 -20.69
N LYS A 133 -14.75 5.60 -20.77
CA LYS A 133 -15.35 5.22 -22.04
C LYS A 133 -16.02 6.48 -22.59
N GLY A 134 -15.33 7.17 -23.51
CA GLY A 134 -15.89 8.26 -24.28
C GLY A 134 -17.14 7.74 -25.00
N HIS A 135 -18.29 8.26 -24.62
CA HIS A 135 -19.54 8.05 -25.32
C HIS A 135 -19.40 8.72 -26.70
N ARG A 136 -19.08 7.95 -27.74
CA ARG A 136 -19.19 8.43 -29.13
C ARG A 136 -20.67 8.49 -29.47
N THR A 137 -21.28 9.66 -29.29
CA THR A 137 -22.56 9.98 -29.91
C THR A 137 -22.38 9.97 -31.42
N LYS A 138 -22.95 8.98 -32.10
CA LYS A 138 -23.13 9.00 -33.55
C LYS A 138 -24.18 10.07 -33.86
N ASN A 139 -23.74 11.26 -34.29
CA ASN A 139 -24.62 12.20 -34.97
C ASN A 139 -24.89 11.67 -36.39
N ASN A 140 -26.14 11.37 -36.68
CA ASN A 140 -26.64 11.01 -37.99
C ASN A 140 -27.14 12.30 -38.67
N PRO A 141 -26.59 12.75 -39.82
CA PRO A 141 -27.16 13.88 -40.52
C PRO A 141 -28.34 13.41 -41.37
N SER A 142 -29.55 13.76 -40.93
CA SER A 142 -30.74 13.76 -41.77
C SER A 142 -30.67 14.93 -42.76
N GLY A 143 -30.17 14.67 -43.97
CA GLY A 143 -30.29 15.59 -45.10
C GLY A 143 -31.64 15.40 -45.78
N LYS A 144 -32.55 16.36 -45.58
CA LYS A 144 -33.68 16.61 -46.48
C LYS A 144 -33.14 17.37 -47.69
N HIS A 145 -33.34 16.87 -48.90
CA HIS A 145 -33.32 17.70 -50.11
C HIS A 145 -34.71 17.64 -50.75
N THR A 146 -35.33 18.82 -50.77
CA THR A 146 -36.26 19.29 -51.80
C THR A 146 -35.64 19.19 -53.18
#